data_AF-A0A3S0DLV7-F1
#
_entry.id   AF-A0A3S0DLV7-F1
#
_cell.length_a   1.000
_cell.length_b   1.000
_cell.length_c   1.000
_cell.angle_alpha   90.00
_cell.angle_beta   90.00
_cell.angle_gamma   90.00
#
_symmetry.space_group_name_H-M   'P 1'
#
loop_
_entity.id
_entity.type
_entity.pdbx_description
1 polymer ?
#
loop_
_entity_poly.entity_id
_entity_poly.type
_entity_poly.pdbx_seq_one_letter_code
_entity_poly.pdbx_strand_id
1 'polypeptide(L)'
;MGVWNWALGLAIGVAVMSAAESAPPAAPLAPTAASAPQGLRLFRPSAPASAPRGPAAPKPAAAPAPAASVPAPVAPTAEAEPAIRGYAIPIGGALKADNDEVWQRVVQLAGGKGARFVVFATASEDPEASAKQVVELLQRRGAVAEALPVAPKFQWVDLNKVVRDPALIAKVRAARGVFFTGGAQERIVDVLQPGGQSTPMLDAIWEVYRKGGVVAGTSAGAAIMSAVMVRDGPSIIDILKGRFADGKQIGRGLGFVGPKLFVDQHFLKRGRFGRMIPLMMAKGYKIGLGVDENTAAVIRGDEIEIVGARGALIVDLTEAKTDPALGAFNVRGARLSYLEHGDRYHLRARSTSPSPPKLRGELHDAESPNFKPYYTDDVFHLDMLGDSTISNAMIRLIDSTRREVKGLAFDVLPRANDPLAELGFLFRLYKGLDSLGWSTDEFDAEQFTVANLYLDVSPVRLPMPLYGGWAPPRDPATAEAAAPAASEPR
;
A
#
# COMPACT_ATOMS: atom_id res chain seq x y z
N MET A 1 14.69 37.05 42.22
CA MET A 1 16.16 36.92 42.21
C MET A 1 16.51 35.47 42.46
N GLY A 2 17.39 34.88 41.63
CA GLY A 2 18.03 33.58 41.91
C GLY A 2 17.63 32.43 40.99
N VAL A 3 18.11 32.49 39.74
CA VAL A 3 18.18 31.37 38.79
C VAL A 3 19.35 30.47 39.17
N TRP A 4 19.20 29.13 39.18
CA TRP A 4 20.33 28.21 39.04
C TRP A 4 19.99 27.09 38.07
N ASN A 5 20.78 27.08 37.00
CA ASN A 5 20.79 26.19 35.86
C ASN A 5 21.91 25.16 36.10
N TRP A 6 21.71 23.88 35.83
CA TRP A 6 22.81 22.94 35.60
C TRP A 6 22.43 21.98 34.47
N ALA A 7 23.06 22.23 33.33
CA ALA A 7 23.22 21.28 32.24
C ALA A 7 24.43 20.38 32.55
N LEU A 8 24.31 19.09 32.31
CA LEU A 8 25.45 18.17 32.21
C LEU A 8 25.40 17.48 30.86
N GLY A 9 26.37 17.80 30.00
CA GLY A 9 26.62 17.09 28.74
C GLY A 9 27.42 15.82 28.98
N LEU A 10 27.11 14.77 28.23
CA LEU A 10 27.94 13.57 28.11
C LEU A 10 28.45 13.47 26.67
N ALA A 11 29.77 13.59 26.53
CA ALA A 11 30.50 13.36 25.29
C ALA A 11 30.69 11.84 25.07
N ILE A 12 30.41 11.36 23.87
CA ILE A 12 30.76 10.00 23.42
C ILE A 12 31.92 10.13 22.43
N GLY A 13 33.06 9.56 22.82
CA GLY A 13 34.29 9.53 22.02
C GLY A 13 34.21 8.56 20.84
N VAL A 14 34.69 9.01 19.69
CA VAL A 14 34.91 8.23 18.48
C VAL A 14 36.32 7.62 18.56
N ALA A 15 36.41 6.29 18.54
CA ALA A 15 37.67 5.58 18.40
C ALA A 15 37.85 5.16 16.93
N VAL A 16 38.85 5.75 16.29
CA VAL A 16 39.40 5.35 14.99
C VAL A 16 40.51 4.33 15.24
N MET A 17 40.45 3.17 14.59
CA MET A 17 41.60 2.26 14.51
C MET A 17 41.81 1.81 13.07
N SER A 18 43.05 2.00 12.60
CA SER A 18 43.56 1.78 11.25
C SER A 18 44.75 0.82 11.33
N ALA A 19 44.81 -0.13 10.39
CA ALA A 19 45.98 -0.81 9.77
C ALA A 19 45.46 -2.16 9.22
N ALA A 20 45.33 -2.42 7.92
CA ALA A 20 46.33 -2.52 6.84
C ALA A 20 47.31 -3.70 7.01
N GLU A 21 47.09 -4.82 6.30
CA GLU A 21 48.07 -5.40 5.34
C GLU A 21 47.46 -6.56 4.53
N SER A 22 48.08 -6.80 3.38
CA SER A 22 47.55 -7.38 2.13
C SER A 22 48.27 -8.66 1.71
N ALA A 23 47.59 -9.60 1.03
CA ALA A 23 48.17 -10.59 0.09
C ALA A 23 47.04 -11.22 -0.80
N PRO A 24 47.33 -11.88 -1.94
CA PRO A 24 46.97 -11.45 -3.30
C PRO A 24 45.78 -12.20 -3.95
N PRO A 25 45.27 -11.72 -5.12
CA PRO A 25 44.10 -12.28 -5.79
C PRO A 25 44.42 -13.52 -6.65
N ALA A 26 43.51 -14.50 -6.63
CA ALA A 26 43.54 -15.66 -7.53
C ALA A 26 43.04 -15.31 -8.94
N ALA A 27 43.74 -15.84 -9.94
CA ALA A 27 43.52 -15.63 -11.38
C ALA A 27 42.25 -16.35 -11.91
N PRO A 28 41.73 -15.95 -13.09
CA PRO A 28 40.38 -16.28 -13.55
C PRO A 28 40.32 -17.60 -14.34
N LEU A 29 39.22 -18.34 -14.20
CA LEU A 29 38.86 -19.47 -15.06
C LEU A 29 38.04 -18.97 -16.28
N ALA A 30 38.48 -19.39 -17.46
CA ALA A 30 37.87 -19.10 -18.76
C ALA A 30 36.57 -19.93 -19.00
N PRO A 31 35.71 -19.52 -19.96
CA PRO A 31 34.30 -19.88 -19.98
C PRO A 31 33.99 -21.16 -20.76
N THR A 32 33.01 -21.92 -20.29
CA THR A 32 32.35 -22.99 -21.05
C THR A 32 31.10 -22.45 -21.75
N ALA A 33 30.95 -22.85 -23.01
CA ALA A 33 29.93 -22.41 -23.94
C ALA A 33 28.51 -22.87 -23.54
N ALA A 34 27.53 -21.97 -23.61
CA ALA A 34 26.12 -22.35 -23.67
C ALA A 34 25.30 -21.29 -24.44
N SER A 35 24.86 -21.69 -25.63
CA SER A 35 23.59 -21.41 -26.33
C SER A 35 22.90 -20.04 -26.18
N ALA A 36 22.71 -19.42 -27.34
CA ALA A 36 21.96 -18.19 -27.63
C ALA A 36 20.51 -18.16 -27.09
N PRO A 37 19.98 -16.97 -26.74
CA PRO A 37 18.60 -16.82 -26.30
C PRO A 37 17.64 -16.84 -27.51
N GLN A 38 16.70 -17.77 -27.51
CA GLN A 38 15.57 -17.78 -28.43
C GLN A 38 14.57 -16.69 -28.03
N GLY A 39 14.17 -15.89 -29.03
CA GLY A 39 13.38 -14.67 -28.86
C GLY A 39 11.97 -14.85 -28.32
N LEU A 40 11.50 -13.77 -27.68
CA LEU A 40 10.11 -13.52 -27.33
C LEU A 40 9.19 -13.72 -28.55
N ARG A 41 8.28 -14.70 -28.48
CA ARG A 41 7.12 -14.77 -29.36
C ARG A 41 5.98 -13.95 -28.76
N LEU A 42 5.72 -12.79 -29.37
CA LEU A 42 4.54 -11.97 -29.16
C LEU A 42 3.30 -12.72 -29.69
N PHE A 43 2.31 -12.95 -28.83
CA PHE A 43 0.99 -13.44 -29.22
C PHE A 43 0.26 -12.37 -30.03
N ARG A 44 -0.10 -12.68 -31.27
CA ARG A 44 -1.04 -11.91 -32.11
C ARG A 44 -2.45 -12.50 -31.97
N PRO A 45 -3.51 -11.68 -31.85
CA PRO A 45 -4.89 -12.14 -31.93
C PRO A 45 -5.36 -12.29 -33.39
N SER A 46 -6.12 -13.34 -33.65
CA SER A 46 -6.72 -13.66 -34.96
C SER A 46 -7.98 -12.84 -35.21
N ALA A 47 -8.11 -12.27 -36.41
CA ALA A 47 -9.31 -11.57 -36.88
C ALA A 47 -10.39 -12.56 -37.38
N PRO A 48 -11.70 -12.21 -37.36
CA PRO A 48 -12.77 -13.07 -37.86
C PRO A 48 -12.98 -12.93 -39.37
N ALA A 49 -13.26 -14.05 -40.04
CA ALA A 49 -13.61 -14.10 -41.46
C ALA A 49 -15.13 -13.89 -41.70
N SER A 50 -15.41 -13.28 -42.84
CA SER A 50 -16.68 -12.75 -43.35
C SER A 50 -17.69 -13.79 -43.86
N ALA A 51 -18.97 -13.41 -43.82
CA ALA A 51 -20.16 -14.10 -44.35
C ALA A 51 -20.30 -14.05 -45.90
N PRO A 52 -21.24 -14.81 -46.47
CA PRO A 52 -21.98 -14.41 -47.67
C PRO A 52 -23.52 -14.34 -47.47
N ARG A 53 -24.17 -13.57 -48.35
CA ARG A 53 -25.58 -13.11 -48.32
C ARG A 53 -26.54 -14.04 -49.10
N GLY A 54 -27.76 -14.20 -48.57
CA GLY A 54 -29.11 -14.17 -49.21
C GLY A 54 -29.48 -15.10 -50.39
N PRO A 55 -30.76 -15.51 -50.53
CA PRO A 55 -31.81 -14.54 -50.89
C PRO A 55 -33.24 -14.73 -50.32
N ALA A 56 -33.97 -13.60 -50.34
CA ALA A 56 -35.41 -13.29 -50.50
C ALA A 56 -36.56 -14.15 -49.92
N ALA A 57 -37.53 -13.44 -49.34
CA ALA A 57 -38.74 -13.89 -48.64
C ALA A 57 -39.99 -14.03 -49.53
N PRO A 58 -41.03 -14.73 -49.03
CA PRO A 58 -42.43 -14.35 -49.27
C PRO A 58 -43.27 -14.13 -47.98
N LYS A 59 -44.42 -13.46 -48.20
CA LYS A 59 -45.40 -12.84 -47.28
C LYS A 59 -46.14 -13.79 -46.28
N PRO A 60 -46.86 -13.25 -45.27
CA PRO A 60 -47.17 -13.92 -44.01
C PRO A 60 -48.47 -14.75 -44.03
N ALA A 61 -48.47 -15.83 -43.25
CA ALA A 61 -49.66 -16.60 -42.89
C ALA A 61 -49.84 -16.63 -41.36
N ALA A 62 -51.11 -16.72 -40.95
CA ALA A 62 -51.64 -16.50 -39.61
C ALA A 62 -51.10 -17.45 -38.51
N ALA A 63 -51.12 -16.94 -37.28
CA ALA A 63 -50.62 -17.58 -36.07
C ALA A 63 -51.44 -18.79 -35.59
N PRO A 64 -50.78 -19.82 -35.00
CA PRO A 64 -51.37 -20.68 -34.00
C PRO A 64 -50.81 -20.44 -32.59
N ALA A 65 -51.63 -20.76 -31.58
CA ALA A 65 -51.50 -20.53 -30.15
C ALA A 65 -50.22 -21.13 -29.48
N PRO A 66 -49.79 -20.62 -28.31
CA PRO A 66 -48.50 -20.98 -27.72
C PRO A 66 -48.51 -22.40 -27.12
N ALA A 67 -47.51 -23.20 -27.50
CA ALA A 67 -47.17 -24.44 -26.83
C ALA A 67 -46.38 -24.15 -25.55
N ALA A 68 -46.69 -24.89 -24.49
CA ALA A 68 -46.06 -24.78 -23.17
C ALA A 68 -44.55 -25.03 -23.24
N SER A 69 -43.77 -24.08 -22.72
CA SER A 69 -42.32 -24.16 -22.61
C SER A 69 -41.91 -25.08 -21.45
N VAL A 70 -41.20 -26.16 -21.76
CA VAL A 70 -40.45 -26.95 -20.78
C VAL A 70 -39.29 -26.10 -20.25
N PRO A 71 -39.09 -25.94 -18.93
CA PRO A 71 -37.99 -25.14 -18.40
C PRO A 71 -36.65 -25.84 -18.68
N ALA A 72 -35.71 -25.09 -19.23
CA ALA A 72 -34.32 -25.51 -19.40
C ALA A 72 -33.66 -25.73 -18.02
N PRO A 73 -32.72 -26.69 -17.90
CA PRO A 73 -32.02 -26.94 -16.64
C PRO A 73 -31.21 -25.70 -16.25
N VAL A 74 -31.55 -25.14 -15.08
CA VAL A 74 -30.84 -24.03 -14.45
C VAL A 74 -29.44 -24.52 -14.10
N ALA A 75 -28.42 -23.93 -14.74
CA ALA A 75 -27.04 -24.13 -14.35
C ALA A 75 -26.86 -23.76 -12.87
N PRO A 76 -26.07 -24.51 -12.08
CA PRO A 76 -25.89 -24.22 -10.67
C PRO A 76 -25.28 -22.82 -10.53
N THR A 77 -26.03 -21.93 -9.88
CA THR A 77 -25.51 -20.67 -9.35
C THR A 77 -24.29 -21.00 -8.49
N ALA A 78 -23.14 -20.42 -8.84
CA ALA A 78 -21.95 -20.46 -7.99
C ALA A 78 -22.35 -20.11 -6.56
N GLU A 79 -22.18 -21.06 -5.65
CA GLU A 79 -22.48 -20.87 -4.23
C GLU A 79 -21.74 -19.60 -3.77
N ALA A 80 -22.49 -18.62 -3.26
CA ALA A 80 -21.91 -17.42 -2.69
C ALA A 80 -20.94 -17.83 -1.59
N GLU A 81 -19.68 -17.36 -1.65
CA GLU A 81 -18.71 -17.61 -0.59
C GLU A 81 -19.36 -17.29 0.77
N PRO A 82 -19.22 -18.17 1.78
CA PRO A 82 -19.87 -17.97 3.06
C PRO A 82 -19.46 -16.61 3.63
N ALA A 83 -20.46 -15.79 3.98
CA ALA A 83 -20.24 -14.43 4.44
C ALA A 83 -19.26 -14.42 5.64
N ILE A 84 -18.07 -13.84 5.43
CA ILE A 84 -17.07 -13.65 6.48
C ILE A 84 -17.65 -12.66 7.49
N ARG A 85 -17.79 -13.12 8.75
CA ARG A 85 -18.41 -12.32 9.82
C ARG A 85 -17.42 -11.52 10.66
N GLY A 86 -16.14 -11.89 10.62
CA GLY A 86 -15.08 -11.33 11.45
C GLY A 86 -14.54 -9.99 10.97
N TYR A 87 -13.57 -9.50 11.74
CA TYR A 87 -12.88 -8.23 11.49
C TYR A 87 -11.41 -8.47 11.15
N ALA A 88 -10.97 -7.96 10.01
CA ALA A 88 -9.55 -7.85 9.68
C ALA A 88 -9.09 -6.44 10.02
N ILE A 89 -8.01 -6.31 10.80
CA ILE A 89 -7.53 -5.02 11.30
C ILE A 89 -6.05 -4.86 10.96
N PRO A 90 -5.69 -4.46 9.72
CA PRO A 90 -4.36 -3.97 9.41
C PRO A 90 -4.06 -2.68 10.16
N ILE A 91 -2.91 -2.66 10.85
CA ILE A 91 -2.38 -1.52 11.59
C ILE A 91 -1.06 -1.12 10.93
N GLY A 92 -0.93 0.15 10.54
CA GLY A 92 0.15 0.61 9.67
C GLY A 92 1.56 0.53 10.27
N GLY A 93 1.72 0.09 11.52
CA GLY A 93 3.03 -0.04 12.18
C GLY A 93 3.27 1.09 13.18
N ALA A 94 4.37 0.98 13.93
CA ALA A 94 4.73 1.93 15.00
C ALA A 94 3.54 2.30 15.92
N LEU A 95 2.67 1.32 16.21
CA LEU A 95 1.51 1.53 17.08
C LEU A 95 2.01 1.83 18.49
N LYS A 96 1.66 3.01 18.99
CA LYS A 96 2.11 3.47 20.30
C LYS A 96 1.34 2.76 21.42
N ALA A 97 1.98 2.65 22.58
CA ALA A 97 1.41 2.01 23.76
C ALA A 97 0.22 2.78 24.38
N ASP A 98 0.20 4.10 24.17
CA ASP A 98 -0.79 5.07 24.65
C ASP A 98 -1.93 5.32 23.65
N ASN A 99 -1.91 4.69 22.47
CA ASN A 99 -2.99 4.78 21.49
C ASN A 99 -4.19 3.90 21.91
N ASP A 100 -4.92 4.38 22.92
CA ASP A 100 -6.07 3.67 23.46
C ASP A 100 -7.21 3.51 22.45
N GLU A 101 -7.37 4.44 21.51
CA GLU A 101 -8.39 4.36 20.46
C GLU A 101 -8.26 3.07 19.65
N VAL A 102 -7.05 2.75 19.19
CA VAL A 102 -6.79 1.53 18.42
C VAL A 102 -6.82 0.29 19.32
N TRP A 103 -6.12 0.31 20.47
CA TRP A 103 -6.05 -0.88 21.34
C TRP A 103 -7.40 -1.28 21.90
N GLN A 104 -8.19 -0.31 22.39
CA GLN A 104 -9.53 -0.59 22.92
C GLN A 104 -10.46 -1.04 21.81
N ARG A 105 -10.39 -0.45 20.60
CA ARG A 105 -11.21 -0.87 19.47
C ARG A 105 -10.96 -2.33 19.10
N VAL A 106 -9.70 -2.76 19.04
CA VAL A 106 -9.34 -4.17 18.78
C VAL A 106 -9.95 -5.10 19.82
N VAL A 107 -9.86 -4.77 21.11
CA VAL A 107 -10.42 -5.60 22.20
C VAL A 107 -11.95 -5.61 22.18
N GLN A 108 -12.59 -4.46 21.98
CA GLN A 108 -14.05 -4.33 21.90
C GLN A 108 -14.63 -5.21 20.79
N LEU A 109 -14.00 -5.19 19.60
CA LEU A 109 -14.44 -5.99 18.45
C LEU A 109 -14.29 -7.50 18.67
N ALA A 110 -13.37 -7.92 19.54
CA ALA A 110 -13.23 -9.31 19.96
C ALA A 110 -14.18 -9.72 21.10
N GLY A 111 -15.08 -8.83 21.54
CA GLY A 111 -16.04 -9.09 22.62
C GLY A 111 -15.75 -8.36 23.94
N GLY A 112 -14.76 -7.46 23.96
CA GLY A 112 -14.49 -6.60 25.11
C GLY A 112 -13.73 -7.31 26.24
N LYS A 113 -14.01 -6.91 27.49
CA LYS A 113 -13.34 -7.44 28.69
C LYS A 113 -13.52 -8.96 28.79
N GLY A 114 -12.43 -9.68 29.03
CA GLY A 114 -12.38 -11.14 29.07
C GLY A 114 -12.24 -11.81 27.71
N ALA A 115 -12.24 -11.06 26.60
CA ALA A 115 -11.99 -11.61 25.28
C ALA A 115 -10.62 -12.31 25.23
N ARG A 116 -10.61 -13.54 24.74
CA ARG A 116 -9.39 -14.34 24.62
C ARG A 116 -8.63 -13.96 23.36
N PHE A 117 -7.35 -13.62 23.52
CA PHE A 117 -6.45 -13.31 22.43
C PHE A 117 -5.29 -14.29 22.37
N VAL A 118 -4.93 -14.67 21.15
CA VAL A 118 -3.66 -15.33 20.86
C VAL A 118 -2.75 -14.36 20.10
N VAL A 119 -1.51 -14.21 20.58
CA VAL A 119 -0.49 -13.35 19.99
C VAL A 119 0.56 -14.19 19.27
N PHE A 120 0.85 -13.81 18.02
CA PHE A 120 1.91 -14.36 17.19
C PHE A 120 2.99 -13.31 16.96
N ALA A 121 4.18 -13.54 17.51
CA ALA A 121 5.36 -12.72 17.24
C ALA A 121 6.27 -13.30 16.14
N THR A 122 5.68 -14.05 15.21
CA THR A 122 6.37 -14.82 14.16
C THR A 122 7.28 -13.97 13.27
N ALA A 123 6.90 -12.71 13.03
CA ALA A 123 7.66 -11.77 12.22
C ALA A 123 8.91 -11.22 12.92
N SER A 124 8.89 -11.14 14.25
CA SER A 124 9.84 -10.34 15.01
C SER A 124 11.27 -10.91 15.00
N GLU A 125 12.25 -10.01 15.12
CA GLU A 125 13.64 -10.38 15.45
C GLU A 125 13.78 -10.83 16.91
N ASP A 126 12.98 -10.26 17.81
CA ASP A 126 12.86 -10.63 19.22
C ASP A 126 11.39 -10.96 19.53
N PRO A 127 10.97 -12.22 19.27
CA PRO A 127 9.59 -12.61 19.48
C PRO A 127 9.16 -12.58 20.94
N GLU A 128 10.08 -12.79 21.89
CA GLU A 128 9.75 -12.81 23.31
C GLU A 128 9.37 -11.42 23.80
N ALA A 129 10.22 -10.42 23.56
CA ALA A 129 9.93 -9.04 23.94
C ALA A 129 8.68 -8.50 23.21
N SER A 130 8.58 -8.77 21.90
CA SER A 130 7.46 -8.28 21.08
C SER A 130 6.13 -8.89 21.50
N ALA A 131 6.09 -10.19 21.76
CA ALA A 131 4.88 -10.86 22.22
C ALA A 131 4.48 -10.39 23.62
N LYS A 132 5.45 -10.29 24.55
CA LYS A 132 5.22 -9.80 25.91
C LYS A 132 4.58 -8.41 25.89
N GLN A 133 5.14 -7.48 25.12
CA GLN A 133 4.62 -6.12 25.00
C GLN A 133 3.15 -6.12 24.52
N VAL A 134 2.84 -6.86 23.45
CA VAL A 134 1.46 -6.89 22.92
C VAL A 134 0.50 -7.56 23.90
N VAL A 135 0.91 -8.66 24.55
CA VAL A 135 0.10 -9.32 25.59
C VAL A 135 -0.23 -8.35 26.72
N GLU A 136 0.76 -7.63 27.25
CA GLU A 136 0.56 -6.63 28.29
C GLU A 136 -0.38 -5.51 27.83
N LEU A 137 -0.23 -5.01 26.59
CA LEU A 137 -1.07 -3.95 26.06
C LEU A 137 -2.53 -4.39 25.92
N LEU A 138 -2.78 -5.62 25.45
CA LEU A 138 -4.13 -6.19 25.37
C LEU A 138 -4.74 -6.42 26.77
N GLN A 139 -3.94 -6.95 27.70
CA GLN A 139 -4.38 -7.21 29.08
C GLN A 139 -4.71 -5.93 29.84
N ARG A 140 -3.94 -4.84 29.63
CA ARG A 140 -4.26 -3.51 30.18
C ARG A 140 -5.64 -3.00 29.77
N ARG A 141 -6.16 -3.44 28.62
CA ARG A 141 -7.52 -3.10 28.12
C ARG A 141 -8.55 -4.19 28.42
N GLY A 142 -8.22 -5.13 29.30
CA GLY A 142 -9.14 -6.12 29.85
C GLY A 142 -9.25 -7.43 29.08
N ALA A 143 -8.44 -7.65 28.05
CA ALA A 143 -8.39 -8.95 27.36
C ALA A 143 -7.65 -10.02 28.19
N VAL A 144 -7.89 -11.29 27.87
CA VAL A 144 -7.07 -12.42 28.33
C VAL A 144 -6.19 -12.84 27.15
N ALA A 145 -4.93 -12.40 27.14
CA ALA A 145 -4.01 -12.66 26.04
C ALA A 145 -2.90 -13.65 26.44
N GLU A 146 -2.55 -14.56 25.52
CA GLU A 146 -1.37 -15.41 25.61
C GLU A 146 -0.61 -15.42 24.28
N ALA A 147 0.70 -15.63 24.34
CA ALA A 147 1.56 -15.75 23.16
C ALA A 147 1.82 -17.22 22.83
N LEU A 148 1.80 -17.58 21.55
CA LEU A 148 2.20 -18.92 21.10
C LEU A 148 3.65 -18.93 20.62
N PRO A 149 4.41 -20.02 20.85
CA PRO A 149 5.81 -20.13 20.49
C PRO A 149 5.99 -20.43 18.99
N VAL A 150 5.35 -19.66 18.11
CA VAL A 150 5.37 -19.86 16.65
C VAL A 150 6.22 -18.75 16.03
N ALA A 151 7.55 -18.87 16.11
CA ALA A 151 8.47 -17.90 15.52
C ALA A 151 9.80 -18.54 15.11
N PRO A 152 10.37 -18.25 13.93
CA PRO A 152 11.66 -18.81 13.50
C PRO A 152 12.84 -18.46 14.38
N LYS A 153 12.74 -17.39 15.17
CA LYS A 153 13.79 -16.97 16.11
C LYS A 153 13.82 -17.80 17.39
N PHE A 154 12.76 -18.57 17.70
CA PHE A 154 12.80 -19.58 18.74
C PHE A 154 13.53 -20.83 18.26
N GLN A 155 14.86 -20.86 18.41
CA GLN A 155 15.72 -21.96 17.95
C GLN A 155 15.40 -23.32 18.59
N TRP A 156 14.71 -23.31 19.73
CA TRP A 156 14.29 -24.49 20.47
C TRP A 156 12.94 -25.06 20.00
N VAL A 157 12.28 -24.42 19.03
CA VAL A 157 10.97 -24.84 18.49
C VAL A 157 11.13 -25.46 17.10
N ASP A 158 10.59 -26.67 16.93
CA ASP A 158 10.34 -27.23 15.61
C ASP A 158 9.07 -26.59 15.01
N LEU A 159 9.27 -25.65 14.08
CA LEU A 159 8.19 -24.90 13.44
C LEU A 159 7.18 -25.80 12.73
N ASN A 160 7.62 -26.92 12.16
CA ASN A 160 6.74 -27.82 11.44
C ASN A 160 5.81 -28.59 12.41
N LYS A 161 6.31 -28.90 13.60
CA LYS A 161 5.51 -29.52 14.66
C LYS A 161 4.59 -28.52 15.37
N VAL A 162 5.09 -27.33 15.73
CA VAL A 162 4.32 -26.36 16.54
C VAL A 162 3.06 -25.86 15.83
N VAL A 163 3.10 -25.66 14.50
CA VAL A 163 1.94 -25.27 13.70
C VAL A 163 0.94 -26.42 13.44
N ARG A 164 1.24 -27.61 13.94
CA ARG A 164 0.41 -28.82 13.88
C ARG A 164 0.08 -29.37 15.27
N ASP A 165 0.50 -28.70 16.33
CA ASP A 165 0.25 -29.12 17.70
C ASP A 165 -1.24 -28.97 18.05
N PRO A 166 -1.96 -30.07 18.36
CA PRO A 166 -3.39 -30.01 18.66
C PRO A 166 -3.75 -29.11 19.85
N ALA A 167 -2.90 -29.03 20.87
CA ALA A 167 -3.15 -28.23 22.06
C ALA A 167 -3.04 -26.73 21.75
N LEU A 168 -2.04 -26.33 20.96
CA LEU A 168 -1.88 -24.93 20.55
C LEU A 168 -2.99 -24.50 19.57
N ILE A 169 -3.37 -25.39 18.65
CA ILE A 169 -4.50 -25.17 17.74
C ILE A 169 -5.81 -25.00 18.52
N ALA A 170 -6.03 -25.79 19.57
CA ALA A 170 -7.22 -25.66 20.42
C ALA A 170 -7.28 -24.29 21.12
N LYS A 171 -6.14 -23.74 21.55
CA LYS A 171 -6.05 -22.38 22.10
C LYS A 171 -6.49 -21.32 21.09
N VAL A 172 -6.00 -21.41 19.85
CA VAL A 172 -6.44 -20.50 18.77
C VAL A 172 -7.93 -20.62 18.52
N ARG A 173 -8.47 -21.84 18.38
CA ARG A 173 -9.91 -22.05 18.14
C ARG A 173 -10.80 -21.52 19.26
N ALA A 174 -10.30 -21.48 20.49
CA ALA A 174 -11.00 -20.93 21.65
C ALA A 174 -10.87 -19.40 21.81
N ALA A 175 -10.03 -18.76 20.98
CA ALA A 175 -9.84 -17.31 21.00
C ALA A 175 -10.98 -16.57 20.30
N ARG A 176 -11.11 -15.28 20.62
CA ARG A 176 -11.95 -14.32 19.89
C ARG A 176 -11.12 -13.29 19.12
N GLY A 177 -9.83 -13.19 19.41
CA GLY A 177 -8.89 -12.36 18.69
C GLY A 177 -7.57 -13.07 18.44
N VAL A 178 -6.97 -12.79 17.29
CA VAL A 178 -5.60 -13.15 16.93
C VAL A 178 -4.86 -11.86 16.62
N PHE A 179 -3.66 -11.69 17.16
CA PHE A 179 -2.82 -10.51 16.92
C PHE A 179 -1.44 -10.90 16.39
N PHE A 180 -1.05 -10.32 15.25
CA PHE A 180 0.28 -10.47 14.65
C PHE A 180 1.16 -9.25 14.93
N THR A 181 2.35 -9.46 15.49
CA THR A 181 3.31 -8.37 15.70
C THR A 181 4.01 -7.95 14.39
N GLY A 182 4.76 -6.85 14.45
CA GLY A 182 5.63 -6.42 13.36
C GLY A 182 6.92 -7.26 13.23
N GLY A 183 7.69 -6.97 12.18
CA GLY A 183 8.95 -7.65 11.83
C GLY A 183 9.02 -7.93 10.32
N ALA A 184 9.49 -9.11 9.95
CA ALA A 184 9.52 -9.58 8.56
C ALA A 184 8.26 -10.38 8.20
N GLN A 185 7.40 -9.84 7.32
CA GLN A 185 6.13 -10.46 6.93
C GLN A 185 6.28 -11.82 6.24
N GLU A 186 7.37 -12.05 5.51
CA GLU A 186 7.64 -13.34 4.90
C GLU A 186 7.76 -14.45 5.93
N ARG A 187 8.26 -14.18 7.15
CA ARG A 187 8.32 -15.20 8.20
C ARG A 187 6.94 -15.68 8.62
N ILE A 188 5.95 -14.78 8.66
CA ILE A 188 4.57 -15.16 9.00
C ILE A 188 4.06 -16.15 7.94
N VAL A 189 4.20 -15.79 6.67
CA VAL A 189 3.68 -16.58 5.55
C VAL A 189 4.44 -17.88 5.38
N ASP A 190 5.77 -17.87 5.46
CA ASP A 190 6.60 -19.06 5.29
C ASP A 190 6.36 -20.09 6.42
N VAL A 191 6.01 -19.63 7.63
CA VAL A 191 5.67 -20.50 8.77
C VAL A 191 4.23 -21.03 8.70
N LEU A 192 3.26 -20.15 8.42
CA LEU A 192 1.84 -20.51 8.46
C LEU A 192 1.33 -21.11 7.15
N GLN A 193 2.00 -20.84 6.04
CA GLN A 193 1.65 -21.27 4.70
C GLN A 193 2.89 -21.72 3.88
N PRO A 194 3.71 -22.68 4.37
CA PRO A 194 4.93 -23.12 3.71
C PRO A 194 4.65 -23.66 2.30
N GLY A 195 5.41 -23.19 1.31
CA GLY A 195 5.21 -23.60 -0.09
C GLY A 195 3.83 -23.21 -0.65
N GLY A 196 3.12 -22.28 -0.01
CA GLY A 196 1.77 -21.89 -0.40
C GLY A 196 0.67 -22.82 0.11
N GLN A 197 0.97 -23.82 0.95
CA GLN A 197 0.01 -24.74 1.55
C GLN A 197 -0.36 -24.32 2.97
N SER A 198 -1.64 -24.27 3.29
CA SER A 198 -2.11 -23.89 4.63
C SER A 198 -1.66 -24.90 5.70
N THR A 199 -1.28 -24.41 6.88
CA THR A 199 -1.06 -25.24 8.06
C THR A 199 -2.35 -25.38 8.88
N PRO A 200 -2.49 -26.43 9.71
CA PRO A 200 -3.61 -26.53 10.65
C PRO A 200 -3.73 -25.33 11.60
N MET A 201 -2.62 -24.69 11.96
CA MET A 201 -2.60 -23.43 12.70
C MET A 201 -3.26 -22.28 11.91
N LEU A 202 -2.90 -22.11 10.64
CA LEU A 202 -3.50 -21.10 9.77
C LEU A 202 -5.00 -21.36 9.57
N ASP A 203 -5.39 -22.61 9.37
CA ASP A 203 -6.80 -23.00 9.25
C ASP A 203 -7.59 -22.63 10.51
N ALA A 204 -7.01 -22.84 11.70
CA ALA A 204 -7.63 -22.43 12.96
C ALA A 204 -7.77 -20.91 13.11
N ILE A 205 -6.78 -20.13 12.66
CA ILE A 205 -6.87 -18.65 12.62
C ILE A 205 -8.02 -18.23 11.68
N TRP A 206 -8.12 -18.85 10.50
CA TRP A 206 -9.22 -18.62 9.57
C TRP A 206 -10.58 -19.00 10.14
N GLU A 207 -10.67 -20.08 10.93
CA GLU A 207 -11.91 -20.44 11.63
C GLU A 207 -12.33 -19.35 12.62
N VAL A 208 -11.41 -18.79 13.41
CA VAL A 208 -11.69 -17.67 14.33
C VAL A 208 -12.27 -16.49 13.56
N TYR A 209 -11.61 -16.10 12.46
CA TYR A 209 -12.05 -14.99 11.62
C TYR A 209 -13.46 -15.24 11.03
N ARG A 210 -13.69 -16.41 10.42
CA ARG A 210 -14.99 -16.76 9.82
C ARG A 210 -16.12 -16.81 10.86
N LYS A 211 -15.82 -17.22 12.10
CA LYS A 211 -16.78 -17.26 13.22
C LYS A 211 -17.11 -15.89 13.82
N GLY A 212 -16.56 -14.79 13.28
CA GLY A 212 -16.82 -13.44 13.78
C GLY A 212 -15.75 -12.89 14.70
N GLY A 213 -14.61 -13.56 14.84
CA GLY A 213 -13.47 -13.06 15.61
C GLY A 213 -12.66 -11.99 14.89
N VAL A 214 -11.66 -11.48 15.60
CA VAL A 214 -10.73 -10.45 15.12
C VAL A 214 -9.42 -11.09 14.66
N VAL A 215 -8.92 -10.68 13.50
CA VAL A 215 -7.52 -10.88 13.10
C VAL A 215 -6.91 -9.50 12.92
N ALA A 216 -6.04 -9.10 13.84
CA ALA A 216 -5.35 -7.82 13.84
C ALA A 216 -3.85 -8.02 13.62
N GLY A 217 -3.18 -7.03 13.04
CA GLY A 217 -1.73 -7.12 12.88
C GLY A 217 -1.09 -5.79 12.55
N THR A 218 0.09 -5.56 13.12
CA THR A 218 0.84 -4.31 12.96
C THR A 218 2.06 -4.47 12.07
N SER A 219 2.32 -3.52 11.17
CA SER A 219 3.42 -3.55 10.20
C SER A 219 3.40 -4.85 9.37
N ALA A 220 4.31 -5.80 9.58
CA ALA A 220 4.26 -7.11 8.94
C ALA A 220 2.90 -7.81 9.05
N GLY A 221 2.26 -7.71 10.23
CA GLY A 221 0.91 -8.24 10.45
C GLY A 221 -0.17 -7.57 9.59
N ALA A 222 0.01 -6.32 9.15
CA ALA A 222 -0.88 -5.65 8.22
C ALA A 222 -0.63 -6.08 6.77
N ALA A 223 0.63 -6.25 6.38
CA ALA A 223 1.02 -6.63 5.02
C ALA A 223 0.46 -8.00 4.60
N ILE A 224 0.36 -8.95 5.53
CA ILE A 224 -0.21 -10.28 5.26
C ILE A 224 -1.73 -10.29 5.07
N MET A 225 -2.43 -9.17 5.31
CA MET A 225 -3.89 -9.15 5.30
C MET A 225 -4.46 -9.33 3.89
N SER A 226 -3.78 -8.82 2.85
CA SER A 226 -4.16 -9.03 1.44
C SER A 226 -3.62 -10.35 0.88
N ALA A 227 -4.20 -10.85 -0.21
CA ALA A 227 -3.77 -12.10 -0.84
C ALA A 227 -2.38 -12.01 -1.49
N VAL A 228 -1.99 -10.81 -1.90
CA VAL A 228 -0.64 -10.45 -2.35
C VAL A 228 -0.07 -9.43 -1.37
N MET A 229 1.21 -9.54 -1.07
CA MET A 229 1.93 -8.62 -0.19
C MET A 229 3.25 -8.20 -0.81
N VAL A 230 3.73 -7.02 -0.41
CA VAL A 230 5.12 -6.62 -0.63
C VAL A 230 5.99 -7.35 0.42
N ARG A 231 7.04 -8.05 -0.01
CA ARG A 231 8.08 -8.59 0.90
C ARG A 231 9.04 -7.47 1.28
N ASP A 232 9.74 -7.57 2.41
CA ASP A 232 10.40 -6.40 2.98
C ASP A 232 11.50 -5.81 2.09
N GLY A 233 11.58 -4.47 2.05
CA GLY A 233 12.74 -3.74 1.54
C GLY A 233 12.91 -3.45 0.03
N PRO A 234 11.92 -3.47 -0.88
CA PRO A 234 12.17 -2.96 -2.22
C PRO A 234 12.36 -1.45 -2.21
N SER A 235 13.39 -0.96 -2.91
CA SER A 235 13.49 0.46 -3.26
C SER A 235 12.24 0.86 -4.05
N ILE A 236 11.52 1.89 -3.57
CA ILE A 236 10.31 2.37 -4.22
C ILE A 236 10.64 2.87 -5.64
N ILE A 237 11.79 3.52 -5.81
CA ILE A 237 12.27 3.94 -7.13
C ILE A 237 12.56 2.72 -8.02
N ASP A 238 13.14 1.64 -7.50
CA ASP A 238 13.32 0.41 -8.29
C ASP A 238 11.96 -0.18 -8.72
N ILE A 239 10.94 -0.17 -7.84
CA ILE A 239 9.59 -0.60 -8.20
C ILE A 239 8.99 0.28 -9.32
N LEU A 240 9.11 1.59 -9.21
CA LEU A 240 8.66 2.53 -10.25
C LEU A 240 9.42 2.32 -11.57
N LYS A 241 10.71 1.99 -11.51
CA LYS A 241 11.53 1.58 -12.67
C LYS A 241 11.18 0.19 -13.20
N GLY A 242 10.16 -0.49 -12.66
CA GLY A 242 9.72 -1.82 -13.09
C GLY A 242 10.60 -2.98 -12.61
N ARG A 243 11.47 -2.74 -11.62
CA ARG A 243 12.43 -3.74 -11.11
C ARG A 243 11.86 -4.48 -9.91
N PHE A 244 10.96 -5.42 -10.20
CA PHE A 244 10.43 -6.33 -9.19
C PHE A 244 10.13 -7.70 -9.78
N ALA A 245 10.12 -8.71 -8.93
CA ALA A 245 9.75 -10.08 -9.31
C ALA A 245 8.97 -10.78 -8.21
N ASP A 246 8.14 -11.73 -8.63
CA ASP A 246 7.48 -12.68 -7.72
C ASP A 246 8.51 -13.53 -6.98
N GLY A 247 8.19 -13.85 -5.73
CA GLY A 247 9.10 -14.56 -4.82
C GLY A 247 10.22 -13.69 -4.26
N LYS A 248 10.52 -12.53 -4.87
CA LYS A 248 11.49 -11.55 -4.38
C LYS A 248 10.79 -10.39 -3.67
N GLN A 249 10.43 -9.33 -4.41
CA GLN A 249 9.77 -8.14 -3.85
C GLN A 249 8.29 -8.35 -3.60
N ILE A 250 7.66 -9.30 -4.32
CA ILE A 250 6.24 -9.62 -4.20
C ILE A 250 6.10 -11.05 -3.68
N GLY A 251 5.20 -11.24 -2.72
CA GLY A 251 4.87 -12.54 -2.16
C GLY A 251 3.35 -12.73 -2.02
N ARG A 252 2.98 -13.93 -1.63
CA ARG A 252 1.62 -14.22 -1.16
C ARG A 252 1.45 -13.64 0.23
N GLY A 253 0.30 -13.04 0.51
CA GLY A 253 -0.15 -12.81 1.88
C GLY A 253 -1.13 -13.89 2.31
N LEU A 254 -1.72 -13.73 3.50
CA LEU A 254 -2.68 -14.68 4.06
C LEU A 254 -4.12 -14.41 3.63
N GLY A 255 -4.46 -13.21 3.13
CA GLY A 255 -5.70 -12.96 2.39
C GLY A 255 -6.97 -12.71 3.21
N PHE A 256 -6.86 -12.30 4.47
CA PHE A 256 -8.00 -11.98 5.34
C PHE A 256 -8.92 -10.85 4.81
N VAL A 257 -8.43 -9.94 3.96
CA VAL A 257 -9.27 -8.89 3.33
C VAL A 257 -9.82 -9.28 1.95
N GLY A 258 -9.70 -10.56 1.60
CA GLY A 258 -10.17 -11.09 0.31
C GLY A 258 -9.25 -10.73 -0.86
N PRO A 259 -9.65 -11.11 -2.09
CA PRO A 259 -8.77 -11.02 -3.27
C PRO A 259 -8.75 -9.62 -3.91
N LYS A 260 -9.68 -8.72 -3.55
CA LYS A 260 -9.91 -7.45 -4.27
C LYS A 260 -9.18 -6.26 -3.66
N LEU A 261 -8.78 -6.34 -2.39
CA LEU A 261 -8.14 -5.25 -1.66
C LEU A 261 -6.65 -5.56 -1.46
N PHE A 262 -5.80 -4.64 -1.91
CA PHE A 262 -4.36 -4.69 -1.64
C PHE A 262 -4.05 -3.84 -0.41
N VAL A 263 -3.28 -4.37 0.55
CA VAL A 263 -2.95 -3.66 1.79
C VAL A 263 -1.46 -3.36 1.86
N ASP A 264 -1.13 -2.14 2.26
CA ASP A 264 0.24 -1.74 2.62
C ASP A 264 0.24 -0.89 3.89
N GLN A 265 1.42 -0.71 4.48
CA GLN A 265 1.66 -0.25 5.84
C GLN A 265 2.86 0.70 5.88
N HIS A 266 3.09 1.42 6.98
CA HIS A 266 4.01 2.56 7.11
C HIS A 266 3.88 3.52 5.91
N PHE A 267 2.63 3.74 5.50
CA PHE A 267 2.35 4.05 4.11
C PHE A 267 2.70 5.48 3.71
N LEU A 268 2.16 6.47 4.42
CA LEU A 268 2.40 7.89 4.15
C LEU A 268 3.77 8.31 4.64
N LYS A 269 4.18 7.81 5.82
CA LYS A 269 5.51 8.03 6.41
C LYS A 269 6.67 7.69 5.46
N ARG A 270 6.46 6.75 4.54
CA ARG A 270 7.50 6.23 3.63
C ARG A 270 7.13 6.34 2.15
N GLY A 271 6.13 7.15 1.78
CA GLY A 271 5.71 7.34 0.38
C GLY A 271 5.35 6.07 -0.37
N ARG A 272 4.83 5.05 0.32
CA ARG A 272 4.63 3.70 -0.25
C ARG A 272 3.52 3.59 -1.29
N PHE A 273 2.76 4.66 -1.54
CA PHE A 273 1.88 4.74 -2.71
C PHE A 273 2.67 4.58 -4.02
N GLY A 274 3.92 5.04 -4.07
CA GLY A 274 4.81 4.88 -5.22
C GLY A 274 5.16 3.42 -5.54
N ARG A 275 5.13 2.52 -4.55
CA ARG A 275 5.26 1.07 -4.80
C ARG A 275 3.91 0.38 -4.95
N MET A 276 2.89 0.82 -4.23
CA MET A 276 1.56 0.19 -4.26
C MET A 276 0.95 0.29 -5.67
N ILE A 277 0.93 1.47 -6.29
CA ILE A 277 0.28 1.67 -7.59
C ILE A 277 0.84 0.73 -8.69
N PRO A 278 2.16 0.71 -8.99
CA PRO A 278 2.70 -0.19 -10.02
C PRO A 278 2.46 -1.68 -9.68
N LEU A 279 2.53 -2.06 -8.41
CA LEU A 279 2.28 -3.43 -7.98
C LEU A 279 0.81 -3.83 -8.14
N MET A 280 -0.11 -2.95 -7.79
CA MET A 280 -1.54 -3.15 -8.02
C MET A 280 -1.84 -3.35 -9.51
N MET A 281 -1.25 -2.52 -10.38
CA MET A 281 -1.39 -2.68 -11.83
C MET A 281 -0.84 -4.02 -12.33
N ALA A 282 0.37 -4.39 -11.90
CA ALA A 282 1.01 -5.65 -12.28
C ALA A 282 0.23 -6.88 -11.80
N LYS A 283 -0.55 -6.76 -10.73
CA LYS A 283 -1.33 -7.84 -10.12
C LYS A 283 -2.84 -7.74 -10.36
N GLY A 284 -3.30 -6.77 -11.14
CA GLY A 284 -4.71 -6.60 -11.49
C GLY A 284 -5.60 -6.10 -10.34
N TYR A 285 -5.03 -5.55 -9.26
CA TYR A 285 -5.81 -4.93 -8.19
C TYR A 285 -6.40 -3.60 -8.63
N LYS A 286 -7.64 -3.34 -8.23
CA LYS A 286 -8.34 -2.08 -8.49
C LYS A 286 -8.37 -1.17 -7.27
N ILE A 287 -8.50 -1.73 -6.07
CA ILE A 287 -8.53 -0.95 -4.83
C ILE A 287 -7.34 -1.33 -3.94
N GLY A 288 -6.64 -0.31 -3.47
CA GLY A 288 -5.54 -0.40 -2.51
C GLY A 288 -5.86 0.41 -1.27
N LEU A 289 -5.40 -0.08 -0.12
CA LEU A 289 -5.47 0.57 1.18
C LEU A 289 -4.07 0.65 1.76
N GLY A 290 -3.56 1.88 1.89
CA GLY A 290 -2.32 2.16 2.59
C GLY A 290 -2.60 2.73 3.97
N VAL A 291 -2.28 1.98 5.02
CA VAL A 291 -2.48 2.40 6.42
C VAL A 291 -1.19 3.00 6.96
N ASP A 292 -1.25 4.21 7.52
CA ASP A 292 -0.06 4.85 8.08
C ASP A 292 0.22 4.47 9.54
N GLU A 293 1.39 4.86 10.02
CA GLU A 293 1.83 4.59 11.38
C GLU A 293 0.81 5.03 12.44
N ASN A 294 0.76 4.32 13.55
CA ASN A 294 -0.13 4.61 14.68
C ASN A 294 -1.63 4.72 14.28
N THR A 295 -2.02 4.02 13.21
CA THR A 295 -3.38 4.00 12.65
C THR A 295 -3.78 2.57 12.30
N ALA A 296 -5.05 2.26 12.46
CA ALA A 296 -5.68 1.00 12.09
C ALA A 296 -6.81 1.23 11.10
N ALA A 297 -7.01 0.28 10.19
CA ALA A 297 -8.20 0.20 9.37
C ALA A 297 -9.02 -1.02 9.81
N VAL A 298 -10.22 -0.81 10.33
CA VAL A 298 -11.13 -1.87 10.74
C VAL A 298 -11.97 -2.27 9.54
N ILE A 299 -11.79 -3.51 9.07
CA ILE A 299 -12.43 -4.00 7.84
C ILE A 299 -13.44 -5.09 8.20
N ARG A 300 -14.69 -4.89 7.78
CA ARG A 300 -15.75 -5.91 7.87
C ARG A 300 -16.69 -5.84 6.67
N GLY A 301 -16.74 -6.93 5.92
CA GLY A 301 -17.55 -7.00 4.71
C GLY A 301 -17.08 -5.98 3.68
N ASP A 302 -17.89 -4.95 3.46
CA ASP A 302 -17.66 -3.92 2.43
C ASP A 302 -17.12 -2.60 2.99
N GLU A 303 -17.07 -2.47 4.31
CA GLU A 303 -16.74 -1.23 4.99
C GLU A 303 -15.34 -1.27 5.58
N ILE A 304 -14.64 -0.16 5.45
CA ILE A 304 -13.36 0.14 6.08
C ILE A 304 -13.58 1.36 6.97
N GLU A 305 -13.27 1.26 8.26
CA GLU A 305 -13.29 2.38 9.21
C GLU A 305 -11.86 2.70 9.66
N ILE A 306 -11.47 3.98 9.63
CA ILE A 306 -10.14 4.41 10.05
C ILE A 306 -10.14 4.82 11.52
N VAL A 307 -9.16 4.32 12.29
CA VAL A 307 -9.02 4.57 13.73
C VAL A 307 -7.57 4.87 14.07
N GLY A 308 -7.28 5.92 14.85
CA GLY A 308 -5.93 6.34 15.20
C GLY A 308 -5.48 7.59 14.45
N ALA A 309 -4.18 7.89 14.53
CA ALA A 309 -3.71 9.27 14.51
C ALA A 309 -3.32 9.85 13.14
N ARG A 310 -2.86 9.03 12.18
CA ARG A 310 -2.22 9.52 10.93
C ARG A 310 -2.99 9.19 9.66
N GLY A 311 -4.08 8.43 9.78
CA GLY A 311 -4.97 8.13 8.66
C GLY A 311 -4.48 7.03 7.71
N ALA A 312 -5.19 6.94 6.60
CA ALA A 312 -4.97 5.97 5.54
C ALA A 312 -5.27 6.59 4.17
N LEU A 313 -4.65 6.03 3.13
CA LEU A 313 -4.90 6.39 1.75
C LEU A 313 -5.60 5.24 1.03
N ILE A 314 -6.73 5.55 0.41
CA ILE A 314 -7.37 4.68 -0.58
C ILE A 314 -6.86 5.04 -1.96
N VAL A 315 -6.43 4.01 -2.70
CA VAL A 315 -6.02 4.10 -4.11
C VAL A 315 -7.04 3.33 -4.95
N ASP A 316 -7.72 4.02 -5.87
CA ASP A 316 -8.67 3.42 -6.82
C ASP A 316 -8.14 3.56 -8.25
N LEU A 317 -7.83 2.42 -8.86
CA LEU A 317 -7.31 2.28 -10.22
C LEU A 317 -8.37 1.76 -11.21
N THR A 318 -9.66 1.84 -10.86
CA THR A 318 -10.74 1.33 -11.71
C THR A 318 -10.77 2.04 -13.06
N GLU A 319 -10.69 3.37 -13.05
CA GLU A 319 -10.70 4.22 -14.25
C GLU A 319 -9.28 4.62 -14.72
N ALA A 320 -8.24 4.15 -14.03
CA ALA A 320 -6.88 4.51 -14.33
C ALA A 320 -6.41 3.90 -15.65
N LYS A 321 -5.62 4.68 -16.40
CA LYS A 321 -5.08 4.27 -17.71
C LYS A 321 -3.57 4.30 -17.71
N THR A 322 -2.98 3.47 -18.57
CA THR A 322 -1.53 3.41 -18.80
C THR A 322 -1.25 3.52 -20.30
N ASP A 323 -0.08 4.04 -20.66
CA ASP A 323 0.42 4.10 -22.02
C ASP A 323 1.68 3.22 -22.17
N PRO A 324 1.55 2.01 -22.74
CA PRO A 324 2.69 1.12 -22.95
C PRO A 324 3.75 1.69 -23.89
N ALA A 325 3.41 2.66 -24.76
CA ALA A 325 4.34 3.22 -25.73
C ALA A 325 5.47 4.03 -25.08
N LEU A 326 5.30 4.48 -23.82
CA LEU A 326 6.32 5.20 -23.07
C LEU A 326 7.48 4.31 -22.59
N GLY A 327 7.34 2.98 -22.64
CA GLY A 327 8.41 2.04 -22.26
C GLY A 327 8.84 2.08 -20.79
N ALA A 328 8.13 2.83 -19.95
CA ALA A 328 8.34 2.97 -18.51
C ALA A 328 7.00 3.08 -17.78
N PHE A 329 7.00 2.84 -16.47
CA PHE A 329 5.80 2.96 -15.65
C PHE A 329 5.17 4.35 -15.81
N ASN A 330 3.86 4.35 -16.01
CA ASN A 330 3.04 5.55 -16.03
C ASN A 330 1.60 5.19 -15.66
N VAL A 331 0.88 6.18 -15.11
CA VAL A 331 -0.55 6.08 -14.84
C VAL A 331 -1.20 7.44 -15.07
N ARG A 332 -2.43 7.45 -15.57
CA ARG A 332 -3.29 8.62 -15.59
C ARG A 332 -4.61 8.33 -14.90
N GLY A 333 -5.08 9.27 -14.10
CA GLY A 333 -6.39 9.23 -13.45
C GLY A 333 -6.51 8.19 -12.33
N ALA A 334 -5.43 7.87 -11.61
CA ALA A 334 -5.56 7.11 -10.36
C ALA A 334 -6.30 7.98 -9.33
N ARG A 335 -7.39 7.48 -8.76
CA ARG A 335 -8.20 8.24 -7.80
C ARG A 335 -7.75 7.94 -6.38
N LEU A 336 -7.48 8.99 -5.61
CA LEU A 336 -6.94 8.96 -4.26
C LEU A 336 -7.95 9.56 -3.28
N SER A 337 -8.13 8.91 -2.13
CA SER A 337 -8.85 9.50 -0.99
C SER A 337 -8.04 9.31 0.28
N TYR A 338 -7.88 10.38 1.05
CA TYR A 338 -7.21 10.39 2.34
C TYR A 338 -8.25 10.47 3.45
N LEU A 339 -8.18 9.52 4.38
CA LEU A 339 -9.14 9.32 5.45
C LEU A 339 -8.41 9.34 6.79
N GLU A 340 -8.96 10.04 7.78
CA GLU A 340 -8.45 10.06 9.15
C GLU A 340 -9.44 9.42 10.12
N HIS A 341 -9.20 9.57 11.42
CA HIS A 341 -10.00 8.97 12.48
C HIS A 341 -11.51 9.16 12.26
N GLY A 342 -12.25 8.06 12.39
CA GLY A 342 -13.71 7.98 12.29
C GLY A 342 -14.26 7.95 10.87
N ASP A 343 -13.45 8.19 9.84
CA ASP A 343 -13.89 8.16 8.45
C ASP A 343 -14.10 6.73 7.97
N ARG A 344 -15.01 6.55 7.01
CA ARG A 344 -15.33 5.26 6.41
C ARG A 344 -15.14 5.26 4.90
N TYR A 345 -14.77 4.11 4.36
CA TYR A 345 -14.78 3.83 2.92
C TYR A 345 -15.63 2.60 2.61
N HIS A 346 -16.48 2.69 1.61
CA HIS A 346 -17.33 1.60 1.14
C HIS A 346 -16.78 1.02 -0.17
N LEU A 347 -16.30 -0.24 -0.13
CA LEU A 347 -15.57 -0.86 -1.23
C LEU A 347 -16.41 -1.04 -2.51
N ARG A 348 -17.68 -1.48 -2.40
CA ARG A 348 -18.56 -1.63 -3.58
C ARG A 348 -19.01 -0.29 -4.15
N ALA A 349 -19.42 0.63 -3.28
CA ALA A 349 -19.86 1.95 -3.70
C ALA A 349 -18.69 2.85 -4.16
N ARG A 350 -17.46 2.49 -3.78
CA ARG A 350 -16.22 3.23 -4.03
C ARG A 350 -16.34 4.69 -3.58
N SER A 351 -16.83 4.88 -2.36
CA SER A 351 -17.17 6.18 -1.79
C SER A 351 -16.67 6.32 -0.36
N THR A 352 -16.33 7.57 -0.01
CA THR A 352 -15.84 7.97 1.31
C THR A 352 -16.96 8.64 2.09
N SER A 353 -17.08 8.30 3.37
CA SER A 353 -18.02 8.89 4.31
C SER A 353 -17.22 9.52 5.46
N PRO A 354 -17.18 10.86 5.55
CA PRO A 354 -16.51 11.55 6.64
C PRO A 354 -17.15 11.24 8.00
N SER A 355 -16.35 11.32 9.06
CA SER A 355 -16.84 11.19 10.43
C SER A 355 -17.85 12.30 10.79
N PRO A 356 -18.74 12.08 11.79
CA PRO A 356 -19.70 13.11 12.20
C PRO A 356 -19.10 14.47 12.61
N PRO A 357 -17.95 14.56 13.31
CA PRO A 357 -17.29 15.84 13.56
C PRO A 357 -16.88 16.57 12.27
N LYS A 358 -16.28 15.86 11.31
CA LYS A 358 -15.87 16.45 10.02
C LYS A 358 -17.06 16.90 9.17
N LEU A 359 -18.20 16.21 9.25
CA LEU A 359 -19.44 16.65 8.59
C LEU A 359 -20.03 17.95 9.18
N ARG A 360 -19.74 18.26 10.45
CA ARG A 360 -20.15 19.53 11.09
C ARG A 360 -19.15 20.66 10.88
N GLY A 361 -17.91 20.32 10.53
CA GLY A 361 -16.84 21.27 10.29
C GLY A 361 -16.93 21.92 8.90
N GLU A 362 -15.78 22.30 8.36
CA GLU A 362 -15.70 23.02 7.09
C GLU A 362 -15.76 22.07 5.89
N LEU A 363 -16.55 22.44 4.88
CA LEU A 363 -16.62 21.75 3.58
C LEU A 363 -15.72 22.46 2.57
N HIS A 364 -14.77 21.71 2.03
CA HIS A 364 -13.84 22.13 0.97
C HIS A 364 -14.34 21.62 -0.39
N ASP A 365 -15.12 22.43 -1.08
CA ASP A 365 -15.68 22.13 -2.40
C ASP A 365 -15.30 23.22 -3.39
N ALA A 366 -14.34 22.95 -4.27
CA ALA A 366 -13.85 23.94 -5.25
C ALA A 366 -14.88 24.36 -6.30
N GLU A 367 -15.99 23.63 -6.44
CA GLU A 367 -17.09 23.98 -7.34
C GLU A 367 -18.18 24.80 -6.65
N SER A 368 -18.13 24.91 -5.32
CA SER A 368 -19.09 25.69 -4.54
C SER A 368 -18.80 27.20 -4.65
N PRO A 369 -19.82 28.05 -4.87
CA PRO A 369 -19.65 29.50 -4.81
C PRO A 369 -19.27 30.01 -3.40
N ASN A 370 -19.45 29.17 -2.38
CA ASN A 370 -19.12 29.50 -0.99
C ASN A 370 -17.71 29.06 -0.60
N PHE A 371 -16.93 28.49 -1.52
CA PHE A 371 -15.57 28.03 -1.26
C PHE A 371 -14.63 29.18 -0.94
N LYS A 372 -13.97 29.12 0.22
CA LYS A 372 -13.05 30.15 0.71
C LYS A 372 -11.70 29.52 1.04
N PRO A 373 -10.90 29.14 0.03
CA PRO A 373 -9.66 28.43 0.25
C PRO A 373 -8.64 29.26 1.03
N TYR A 374 -7.91 28.63 1.94
CA TYR A 374 -6.80 29.25 2.65
C TYR A 374 -5.55 29.39 1.77
N TYR A 375 -5.24 28.41 0.91
CA TYR A 375 -3.98 28.37 0.17
C TYR A 375 -4.10 28.94 -1.26
N THR A 376 -3.17 29.83 -1.63
CA THR A 376 -3.13 30.44 -2.97
C THR A 376 -1.86 30.19 -3.78
N ASP A 377 -0.79 29.71 -3.13
CA ASP A 377 0.53 29.64 -3.75
C ASP A 377 0.72 28.40 -4.62
N ASP A 378 1.61 28.50 -5.60
CA ASP A 378 2.10 27.35 -6.35
C ASP A 378 3.09 26.54 -5.51
N VAL A 379 2.92 25.22 -5.51
CA VAL A 379 3.79 24.29 -4.78
C VAL A 379 4.33 23.25 -5.75
N PHE A 380 5.61 22.94 -5.58
CA PHE A 380 6.26 21.81 -6.24
C PHE A 380 7.05 21.01 -5.22
N HIS A 381 6.77 19.71 -5.11
CA HIS A 381 7.48 18.82 -4.20
C HIS A 381 8.68 18.18 -4.90
N LEU A 382 9.90 18.41 -4.39
CA LEU A 382 11.10 17.78 -4.95
C LEU A 382 11.17 16.27 -4.65
N ASP A 383 10.53 15.84 -3.57
CA ASP A 383 10.35 14.43 -3.19
C ASP A 383 8.89 14.15 -2.82
N MET A 384 8.11 13.76 -3.82
CA MET A 384 6.70 13.38 -3.65
C MET A 384 6.54 12.05 -2.85
N LEU A 385 7.60 11.25 -2.72
CA LEU A 385 7.62 10.02 -1.91
C LEU A 385 8.14 10.28 -0.48
N GLY A 386 8.40 11.53 -0.12
CA GLY A 386 8.85 11.92 1.20
C GLY A 386 7.82 11.66 2.30
N ASP A 387 8.26 11.83 3.54
CA ASP A 387 7.44 11.64 4.74
C ASP A 387 6.15 12.48 4.69
N SER A 388 5.02 11.80 4.54
CA SER A 388 3.69 12.41 4.55
C SER A 388 3.49 13.45 3.44
N THR A 389 4.39 13.52 2.44
CA THR A 389 4.33 14.55 1.40
C THR A 389 3.01 14.49 0.65
N ILE A 390 2.55 13.28 0.29
CA ILE A 390 1.31 13.11 -0.48
C ILE A 390 0.06 13.52 0.30
N SER A 391 -0.07 13.18 1.59
CA SER A 391 -1.23 13.59 2.38
C SER A 391 -1.24 15.09 2.63
N ASN A 392 -0.08 15.68 2.91
CA ASN A 392 0.07 17.13 3.04
C ASN A 392 -0.27 17.85 1.72
N ALA A 393 0.15 17.30 0.59
CA ALA A 393 -0.20 17.82 -0.73
C ALA A 393 -1.71 17.71 -1.01
N MET A 394 -2.36 16.62 -0.60
CA MET A 394 -3.81 16.44 -0.74
C MET A 394 -4.61 17.42 0.11
N ILE A 395 -4.24 17.57 1.40
CA ILE A 395 -4.87 18.53 2.34
C ILE A 395 -4.70 19.96 1.82
N ARG A 396 -3.47 20.34 1.48
CA ARG A 396 -3.20 21.67 0.95
C ARG A 396 -3.93 21.93 -0.37
N LEU A 397 -3.96 20.94 -1.27
CA LEU A 397 -4.61 21.11 -2.56
C LEU A 397 -6.11 21.28 -2.40
N ILE A 398 -6.78 20.48 -1.56
CA ILE A 398 -8.25 20.55 -1.44
C ILE A 398 -8.71 21.93 -0.95
N ASP A 399 -7.97 22.53 -0.02
CA ASP A 399 -8.16 23.88 0.52
C ASP A 399 -7.37 24.98 -0.23
N SER A 400 -7.30 24.87 -1.57
CA SER A 400 -6.55 25.82 -2.39
C SER A 400 -7.33 26.39 -3.58
N THR A 401 -6.99 27.61 -4.01
CA THR A 401 -7.41 28.13 -5.33
C THR A 401 -6.79 27.36 -6.50
N ARG A 402 -5.69 26.62 -6.26
CA ARG A 402 -5.02 25.81 -7.28
C ARG A 402 -5.83 24.55 -7.59
N ARG A 403 -5.72 24.12 -8.86
CA ARG A 403 -6.37 22.93 -9.40
C ARG A 403 -5.46 21.70 -9.41
N GLU A 404 -4.15 21.92 -9.30
CA GLU A 404 -3.15 20.86 -9.28
C GLU A 404 -1.92 21.24 -8.46
N VAL A 405 -1.21 20.23 -7.99
CA VAL A 405 0.13 20.31 -7.41
C VAL A 405 1.00 19.24 -8.06
N LYS A 406 2.28 19.56 -8.26
CA LYS A 406 3.24 18.65 -8.89
C LYS A 406 4.34 18.25 -7.92
N GLY A 407 4.96 17.11 -8.18
CA GLY A 407 6.22 16.78 -7.55
C GLY A 407 6.98 15.71 -8.31
N LEU A 408 8.25 15.53 -7.94
CA LEU A 408 9.14 14.55 -8.54
C LEU A 408 9.41 13.41 -7.56
N ALA A 409 9.77 12.26 -8.12
CA ALA A 409 10.51 11.24 -7.40
C ALA A 409 11.53 10.60 -8.33
N PHE A 410 12.75 10.42 -7.84
CA PHE A 410 13.86 9.91 -8.61
C PHE A 410 14.97 9.40 -7.70
N ASP A 411 15.92 8.69 -8.31
CA ASP A 411 17.15 8.29 -7.64
C ASP A 411 18.15 9.44 -7.71
N VAL A 412 18.39 10.13 -6.58
CA VAL A 412 19.32 11.28 -6.51
C VAL A 412 20.77 10.83 -6.75
N LEU A 413 21.10 9.59 -6.36
CA LEU A 413 22.44 9.02 -6.45
C LEU A 413 22.36 7.64 -7.13
N PRO A 414 22.08 7.61 -8.45
CA PRO A 414 21.90 6.36 -9.16
C PRO A 414 23.18 5.51 -9.10
N ARG A 415 22.99 4.18 -9.08
CA ARG A 415 24.10 3.23 -9.11
C ARG A 415 24.96 3.46 -10.36
N ALA A 416 26.27 3.26 -10.24
CA ALA A 416 27.18 3.34 -11.38
C ALA A 416 26.68 2.43 -12.53
N ASN A 417 26.66 2.97 -13.75
CA ASN A 417 26.20 2.28 -14.96
C ASN A 417 24.74 1.82 -14.94
N ASP A 418 23.87 2.42 -14.10
CA ASP A 418 22.43 2.17 -14.17
C ASP A 418 21.87 2.68 -15.53
N PRO A 419 21.35 1.81 -16.41
CA PRO A 419 20.79 2.24 -17.71
C PRO A 419 19.53 3.10 -17.58
N LEU A 420 18.94 3.16 -16.38
CA LEU A 420 17.79 4.00 -16.01
C LEU A 420 18.21 5.09 -15.02
N ALA A 421 19.48 5.50 -15.00
CA ALA A 421 19.98 6.55 -14.11
C ALA A 421 19.24 7.88 -14.30
N GLU A 422 18.92 8.24 -15.55
CA GLU A 422 18.22 9.49 -15.87
C GLU A 422 16.70 9.40 -15.70
N LEU A 423 16.15 8.22 -15.38
CA LEU A 423 14.70 8.02 -15.28
C LEU A 423 14.19 8.51 -13.91
N GLY A 424 13.37 9.56 -13.94
CA GLY A 424 12.56 10.03 -12.83
C GLY A 424 11.06 9.94 -13.14
N PHE A 425 10.24 10.34 -12.17
CA PHE A 425 8.78 10.32 -12.30
C PHE A 425 8.21 11.66 -11.85
N LEU A 426 7.40 12.28 -12.71
CA LEU A 426 6.60 13.46 -12.39
C LEU A 426 5.21 13.00 -11.94
N PHE A 427 4.86 13.40 -10.73
CA PHE A 427 3.56 13.22 -10.10
C PHE A 427 2.77 14.51 -10.28
N ARG A 428 1.55 14.39 -10.77
CA ARG A 428 0.59 15.49 -10.89
C ARG A 428 -0.67 15.08 -10.14
N LEU A 429 -0.89 15.71 -9.00
CA LEU A 429 -2.09 15.54 -8.19
C LEU A 429 -3.05 16.69 -8.51
N TYR A 430 -4.32 16.41 -8.78
CA TYR A 430 -5.29 17.42 -9.22
C TYR A 430 -6.70 17.14 -8.76
N LYS A 431 -7.53 18.19 -8.76
CA LYS A 431 -8.96 18.13 -8.45
C LYS A 431 -9.75 17.65 -9.66
N GLY A 432 -10.69 16.75 -9.45
CA GLY A 432 -11.82 16.49 -10.34
C GLY A 432 -13.07 17.25 -9.88
N LEU A 433 -14.17 17.04 -10.60
CA LEU A 433 -15.48 17.65 -10.27
C LEU A 433 -16.13 17.00 -9.02
N ASP A 434 -15.67 15.82 -8.63
CA ASP A 434 -16.14 15.06 -7.46
C ASP A 434 -15.12 15.11 -6.29
N SER A 435 -14.11 15.98 -6.37
CA SER A 435 -13.14 16.20 -5.30
C SER A 435 -13.75 17.04 -4.19
N LEU A 436 -13.83 16.47 -2.99
CA LEU A 436 -14.40 17.12 -1.82
C LEU A 436 -13.47 16.93 -0.61
N GLY A 437 -13.42 17.93 0.27
CA GLY A 437 -12.74 17.82 1.55
C GLY A 437 -13.62 18.23 2.71
N TRP A 438 -13.28 17.73 3.90
CA TRP A 438 -13.89 18.14 5.16
C TRP A 438 -12.80 18.34 6.20
N SER A 439 -12.86 19.40 6.98
CA SER A 439 -11.95 19.62 8.11
C SER A 439 -12.68 19.94 9.40
N THR A 440 -12.06 19.64 10.53
CA THR A 440 -12.58 19.96 11.86
C THR A 440 -11.44 20.21 12.83
N ASP A 441 -11.65 21.16 13.74
CA ASP A 441 -10.80 21.50 14.89
C ASP A 441 -11.38 20.98 16.22
N GLU A 442 -12.41 20.13 16.18
CA GLU A 442 -13.03 19.55 17.39
C GLU A 442 -12.09 18.60 18.17
N PHE A 443 -10.97 18.19 17.56
CA PHE A 443 -9.93 17.36 18.20
C PHE A 443 -8.71 18.21 18.59
N ASP A 444 -7.77 17.65 19.36
CA ASP A 444 -6.54 18.35 19.78
C ASP A 444 -5.66 18.86 18.60
N ALA A 445 -5.90 18.36 17.39
CA ALA A 445 -5.31 18.84 16.15
C ALA A 445 -6.37 18.84 15.04
N GLU A 446 -6.19 19.72 14.05
CA GLU A 446 -7.06 19.76 12.88
C GLU A 446 -7.01 18.41 12.14
N GLN A 447 -8.19 17.88 11.82
CA GLN A 447 -8.33 16.63 11.10
C GLN A 447 -9.03 16.83 9.76
N PHE A 448 -8.69 15.97 8.80
CA PHE A 448 -9.18 16.06 7.43
C PHE A 448 -9.78 14.75 6.92
N THR A 449 -10.77 14.89 6.04
CA THR A 449 -11.12 13.89 5.03
C THR A 449 -10.90 14.54 3.67
N VAL A 450 -10.20 13.88 2.75
CA VAL A 450 -10.06 14.32 1.35
C VAL A 450 -10.53 13.21 0.43
N ALA A 451 -11.63 13.42 -0.27
CA ALA A 451 -12.21 12.47 -1.21
C ALA A 451 -11.86 12.84 -2.66
N ASN A 452 -11.53 11.81 -3.44
CA ASN A 452 -11.45 11.85 -4.90
C ASN A 452 -10.50 12.90 -5.50
N LEU A 453 -9.26 13.01 -5.03
CA LEU A 453 -8.22 13.66 -5.82
C LEU A 453 -7.67 12.69 -6.87
N TYR A 454 -7.09 13.20 -7.95
CA TYR A 454 -6.61 12.38 -9.05
C TYR A 454 -5.11 12.52 -9.20
N LEU A 455 -4.43 11.42 -9.51
CA LEU A 455 -3.01 11.33 -9.68
C LEU A 455 -2.65 10.82 -11.07
N ASP A 456 -1.84 11.60 -11.76
CA ASP A 456 -1.06 11.13 -12.92
C ASP A 456 0.40 10.96 -12.50
N VAL A 457 1.04 9.89 -12.99
CA VAL A 457 2.49 9.67 -12.86
C VAL A 457 3.04 9.44 -14.27
N SER A 458 3.99 10.28 -14.67
CA SER A 458 4.63 10.20 -15.98
C SER A 458 6.15 10.05 -15.84
N PRO A 459 6.81 9.21 -16.67
CA PRO A 459 8.25 9.14 -16.69
C PRO A 459 8.82 10.46 -17.22
N VAL A 460 9.91 10.92 -16.63
CA VAL A 460 10.67 12.10 -17.06
C VAL A 460 12.15 11.77 -17.14
N ARG A 461 12.87 12.52 -17.97
CA ARG A 461 14.34 12.45 -18.04
C ARG A 461 14.94 13.55 -17.18
N LEU A 462 15.80 13.18 -16.24
CA LEU A 462 16.52 14.11 -15.40
C LEU A 462 17.89 14.46 -15.99
N PRO A 463 18.36 15.71 -15.80
CA PRO A 463 19.72 16.06 -16.14
C PRO A 463 20.70 15.32 -15.23
N MET A 464 21.83 14.88 -15.78
CA MET A 464 22.92 14.24 -15.05
C MET A 464 24.24 14.98 -15.32
N PRO A 465 24.94 15.52 -14.29
CA PRO A 465 24.53 15.54 -12.88
C PRO A 465 23.31 16.46 -12.63
N LEU A 466 22.54 16.16 -11.59
CA LEU A 466 21.33 16.94 -11.26
C LEU A 466 21.64 18.40 -10.90
N TYR A 467 22.81 18.65 -10.30
CA TYR A 467 23.29 19.98 -9.96
C TYR A 467 24.79 20.09 -10.30
N GLY A 468 25.25 21.31 -10.52
CA GLY A 468 26.64 21.65 -10.77
C GLY A 468 27.05 22.89 -9.99
N GLY A 469 28.34 23.26 -10.08
CA GLY A 469 28.83 24.51 -9.49
C GLY A 469 28.12 25.72 -10.09
N TRP A 470 27.84 26.72 -9.25
CA TRP A 470 27.28 27.99 -9.72
C TRP A 470 28.28 28.71 -10.63
N ALA A 471 27.92 28.88 -11.90
CA ALA A 471 28.61 29.80 -12.80
C ALA A 471 27.85 31.14 -12.77
N PRO A 472 28.55 32.29 -12.64
CA PRO A 472 27.89 33.58 -12.70
C PRO A 472 27.09 33.73 -14.01
N PRO A 473 25.96 34.45 -13.99
CA PRO A 473 25.12 34.62 -15.17
C PRO A 473 25.97 35.11 -16.35
N ARG A 474 25.82 34.48 -17.52
CA ARG A 474 26.41 35.01 -18.74
C ARG A 474 25.73 36.33 -19.04
N ASP A 475 26.54 37.36 -19.32
CA ASP A 475 26.04 38.67 -19.71
C ASP A 475 25.10 38.51 -20.92
N PRO A 476 23.81 38.90 -20.83
CA PRO A 476 22.83 38.69 -21.89
C PRO A 476 23.28 39.26 -23.24
N ALA A 477 24.18 40.26 -23.25
CA ALA A 477 24.76 40.84 -24.47
C ALA A 477 25.69 39.89 -25.25
N THR A 478 26.22 38.83 -24.63
CA THR A 478 27.14 37.87 -25.27
C THR A 478 26.46 36.59 -25.76
N ALA A 479 25.19 36.37 -25.40
CA ALA A 479 24.43 35.18 -25.78
C ALA A 479 23.93 35.22 -27.24
N GLU A 480 23.77 36.41 -27.83
CA GLU A 480 23.27 36.59 -29.21
C GLU A 480 24.35 36.33 -30.28
N ALA A 481 25.63 36.35 -29.91
CA ALA A 481 26.75 36.17 -30.84
C ALA A 481 27.15 34.69 -31.09
N ALA A 482 26.48 33.73 -30.44
CA ALA A 482 26.83 32.31 -30.51
C ALA A 482 25.72 31.43 -31.10
N ALA A 483 24.88 31.97 -31.99
CA ALA A 483 24.09 31.13 -32.89
C ALA A 483 25.00 30.70 -34.07
N PRO A 484 25.14 29.39 -34.38
CA PRO A 484 25.91 28.99 -35.54
C PRO A 484 25.21 29.46 -36.81
N ALA A 485 25.94 30.17 -37.67
CA ALA A 485 25.50 30.50 -39.01
C ALA A 485 25.13 29.19 -39.74
N ALA A 486 23.88 29.11 -40.19
CA ALA A 486 23.43 28.07 -41.09
C ALA A 486 24.30 28.08 -42.35
N SER A 487 25.05 27.02 -42.59
CA SER A 487 25.68 26.78 -43.88
C SER A 487 24.65 26.16 -44.83
N GLU A 488 24.25 26.96 -45.83
CA GLU A 488 23.43 26.58 -46.98
C GLU A 488 24.03 25.45 -47.83
N PRO A 489 23.20 24.76 -48.64
CA PRO A 489 23.58 23.55 -49.37
C PRO A 489 24.37 23.87 -50.64
N ARG A 490 25.31 22.99 -50.99
CA ARG A 490 25.83 22.82 -52.36
C ARG A 490 25.81 21.36 -52.74
#